data_AF-A0A386H9K1-F1
#
_entry.id   AF-A0A386H9K1-F1
#
_cell.length_a   1.000
_cell.length_b   1.000
_cell.length_c   1.000
_cell.angle_alpha   90.00
_cell.angle_beta   90.00
_cell.angle_gamma   90.00
#
_symmetry.space_group_name_H-M   'P 1'
#
loop_
_entity.id
_entity.type
_entity.pdbx_description
1 polymer ?
#
loop_
_entity_poly.entity_id
_entity_poly.type
_entity_poly.pdbx_seq_one_letter_code
_entity_poly.pdbx_strand_id
1 'polypeptide(L)'
;MPSATLPVLFVLLVFGQAAKEKPVFSAEIEEIIQHVHNQCVDKTGVAEADIANCESGIFKDDNKLKCYMFCLLEEASLVDDEGVVDYDMMVSLIPEQYYDRVTKMIFGCKHLDTPDKDKCQRAFDVHKCSYDKDPDFYFLF
;
A
#
# COMPACT_ATOMS: atom_id res chain seq x y z
N MET A 1 -59.76 4.58 -23.02
CA MET A 1 -59.73 4.73 -21.54
C MET A 1 -59.46 3.35 -20.95
N PRO A 2 -58.55 3.17 -19.98
CA PRO A 2 -57.41 3.98 -19.57
C PRO A 2 -56.09 3.16 -19.51
N SER A 3 -54.97 3.84 -19.23
CA SER A 3 -53.87 3.46 -18.31
C SER A 3 -53.13 2.11 -18.49
N ALA A 4 -51.82 1.98 -18.37
CA ALA A 4 -50.82 2.82 -17.70
C ALA A 4 -49.40 2.37 -18.09
N THR A 5 -48.50 3.36 -18.14
CA THR A 5 -47.13 3.35 -17.61
C THR A 5 -46.09 2.31 -18.08
N LEU A 6 -45.17 2.83 -18.88
CA LEU A 6 -43.72 2.55 -18.87
C LEU A 6 -43.17 2.53 -17.43
N PRO A 7 -42.21 1.66 -17.09
CA PRO A 7 -40.80 2.05 -17.21
C PRO A 7 -39.99 0.89 -17.85
N VAL A 8 -39.27 1.11 -18.95
CA VAL A 8 -37.86 1.53 -18.86
C VAL A 8 -37.20 0.85 -17.66
N LEU A 9 -36.90 -0.44 -17.81
CA LEU A 9 -35.90 -1.11 -16.99
C LEU A 9 -34.53 -0.56 -17.44
N PHE A 10 -34.28 0.72 -17.15
CA PHE A 10 -32.93 1.21 -16.91
C PHE A 10 -32.45 0.37 -15.72
N VAL A 11 -31.90 -0.80 -16.02
CA VAL A 11 -30.89 -1.39 -15.15
C VAL A 11 -29.76 -0.37 -15.21
N LEU A 12 -29.86 0.64 -14.34
CA LEU A 12 -28.71 1.36 -13.85
C LEU A 12 -27.86 0.24 -13.24
N LEU A 13 -26.96 -0.31 -14.05
CA LEU A 13 -25.70 -0.81 -13.56
C LEU A 13 -25.10 0.39 -12.83
N VAL A 14 -25.49 0.55 -11.58
CA VAL A 14 -24.69 1.24 -10.59
C VAL A 14 -23.46 0.36 -10.51
N PHE A 15 -22.52 0.59 -11.44
CA PHE A 15 -21.12 0.35 -11.19
C PHE A 15 -20.81 1.28 -10.02
N GLY A 16 -21.16 0.82 -8.81
CA GLY A 16 -20.69 1.40 -7.59
C GLY A 16 -19.18 1.32 -7.72
N GLN A 17 -18.55 2.45 -7.98
CA GLN A 17 -17.12 2.56 -7.76
C GLN A 17 -16.97 2.33 -6.25
N ALA A 18 -16.59 1.11 -5.88
CA ALA A 18 -16.07 0.85 -4.55
C ALA A 18 -14.82 1.73 -4.44
N ALA A 19 -15.00 2.90 -3.83
CA ALA A 19 -13.88 3.78 -3.55
C ALA A 19 -13.02 3.06 -2.50
N LYS A 20 -11.71 2.93 -2.79
CA LYS A 20 -10.78 2.37 -1.81
C LYS A 20 -10.83 3.20 -0.53
N GLU A 21 -10.85 2.51 0.60
CA GLU A 21 -10.86 3.14 1.91
C GLU A 21 -9.44 3.57 2.24
N LYS A 22 -9.10 4.83 1.95
CA LYS A 22 -7.78 5.38 2.29
C LYS A 22 -7.75 5.84 3.75
N PRO A 23 -6.64 5.59 4.48
CA PRO A 23 -6.45 6.20 5.78
C PRO A 23 -6.45 7.73 5.69
N VAL A 24 -7.01 8.38 6.70
CA VAL A 24 -7.03 9.84 6.82
C VAL A 24 -5.80 10.27 7.60
N PHE A 25 -4.98 11.11 6.98
CA PHE A 25 -3.76 11.65 7.58
C PHE A 25 -3.94 13.13 7.96
N SER A 26 -3.17 13.61 8.93
CA SER A 26 -3.04 15.05 9.16
C SER A 26 -2.12 15.66 8.11
N ALA A 27 -2.22 16.98 7.87
CA ALA A 27 -1.35 17.67 6.92
C ALA A 27 0.15 17.47 7.22
N GLU A 28 0.52 17.43 8.50
CA GLU A 28 1.90 17.17 8.93
C GLU A 28 2.38 15.76 8.49
N ILE A 29 1.53 14.73 8.64
CA ILE A 29 1.86 13.37 8.22
C ILE A 29 1.89 13.26 6.69
N GLU A 30 0.99 13.96 5.98
CA GLU A 30 1.00 14.01 4.52
C GLU A 30 2.29 14.65 3.97
N GLU A 31 2.79 15.72 4.61
CA GLU A 31 4.06 16.35 4.25
C GLU A 31 5.25 15.41 4.47
N ILE A 32 5.27 14.67 5.58
CA ILE A 32 6.30 13.66 5.86
C ILE A 32 6.27 12.54 4.82
N ILE A 33 5.07 12.01 4.53
CA ILE A 33 4.86 10.99 3.51
C ILE A 33 5.37 11.45 2.15
N GLN A 34 5.03 12.68 1.73
CA GLN A 34 5.50 13.25 0.47
C GLN A 34 7.02 13.46 0.45
N HIS A 35 7.61 13.88 1.56
CA HIS A 35 9.07 14.03 1.65
C HIS A 35 9.77 12.69 1.44
N VAL A 36 9.36 11.65 2.17
CA VAL A 36 9.92 10.30 2.08
C VAL A 36 9.72 9.70 0.68
N HIS A 37 8.51 9.86 0.11
CA HIS A 37 8.21 9.47 -1.27
C HIS A 37 9.22 10.07 -2.25
N ASN A 38 9.34 11.40 -2.26
CA ASN A 38 10.22 12.12 -3.19
C ASN A 38 11.67 11.66 -3.05
N GLN A 39 12.16 11.50 -1.82
CA GLN A 39 13.51 11.00 -1.57
C GLN A 39 13.72 9.59 -2.14
N CYS A 40 12.76 8.69 -1.97
CA CYS A 40 12.86 7.33 -2.47
C CYS A 40 12.68 7.23 -3.98
N VAL A 41 11.84 8.08 -4.59
CA VAL A 41 11.77 8.22 -6.05
C VAL A 41 13.12 8.69 -6.60
N ASP A 42 13.73 9.72 -6.01
CA ASP A 42 15.03 10.25 -6.43
C ASP A 42 16.16 9.21 -6.28
N LYS A 43 16.19 8.47 -5.16
CA LYS A 43 17.22 7.45 -4.89
C LYS A 43 17.12 6.24 -5.82
N THR A 44 15.92 5.81 -6.17
CA THR A 44 15.70 4.55 -6.90
C THR A 44 15.46 4.75 -8.39
N GLY A 45 14.99 5.94 -8.78
CA GLY A 45 14.58 6.26 -10.14
C GLY A 45 13.40 5.42 -10.63
N VAL A 46 12.55 4.94 -9.70
CA VAL A 46 11.30 4.25 -9.99
C VAL A 46 10.33 5.19 -10.74
N ALA A 47 9.49 4.63 -11.60
CA ALA A 47 8.46 5.42 -12.27
C ALA A 47 7.25 5.60 -11.35
N GLU A 48 6.72 6.81 -11.24
CA GLU A 48 5.48 7.13 -10.52
C GLU A 48 4.32 6.19 -10.89
N ALA A 49 4.21 5.87 -12.17
CA ALA A 49 3.18 4.96 -12.66
C ALA A 49 3.32 3.55 -12.06
N ASP A 50 4.55 3.05 -11.85
CA ASP A 50 4.79 1.74 -11.26
C ASP A 50 4.40 1.74 -9.76
N ILE A 51 4.57 2.86 -9.05
CA ILE A 51 4.10 3.02 -7.66
C ILE A 51 2.57 3.05 -7.61
N ALA A 52 1.93 3.94 -8.37
CA ALA A 52 0.47 4.11 -8.37
C ALA A 52 -0.28 2.83 -8.79
N ASN A 53 0.33 2.02 -9.67
CA ASN A 53 -0.20 0.74 -10.11
C ASN A 53 -0.31 -0.29 -8.98
N CYS A 54 0.53 -0.21 -7.93
CA CYS A 54 0.49 -1.14 -6.80
C CYS A 54 -0.84 -1.08 -6.05
N GLU A 55 -1.45 0.10 -5.90
CA GLU A 55 -2.77 0.20 -5.29
C GLU A 55 -3.80 -0.62 -6.07
N SER A 56 -3.63 -0.78 -7.39
CA SER A 56 -4.54 -1.54 -8.26
C SER A 56 -4.15 -3.01 -8.42
N GLY A 57 -3.22 -3.50 -7.58
CA GLY A 57 -2.76 -4.89 -7.61
C GLY A 57 -1.75 -5.19 -8.71
N ILE A 58 -1.25 -4.17 -9.41
CA ILE A 58 -0.28 -4.34 -10.49
C ILE A 58 1.11 -4.11 -9.91
N PHE A 59 1.72 -5.19 -9.44
CA PHE A 59 3.08 -5.22 -8.91
C PHE A 59 4.05 -5.63 -10.02
N LYS A 60 4.64 -4.65 -10.70
CA LYS A 60 5.65 -4.89 -11.73
C LYS A 60 6.90 -5.49 -11.10
N ASP A 61 7.40 -6.58 -11.69
CA ASP A 61 8.65 -7.20 -11.26
C ASP A 61 9.85 -6.37 -11.75
N ASP A 62 10.08 -5.24 -11.08
CA ASP A 62 11.10 -4.24 -11.42
C ASP A 62 11.96 -3.91 -10.20
N ASN A 63 13.28 -3.94 -10.37
CA ASN A 63 14.20 -3.75 -9.25
C ASN A 63 14.09 -2.37 -8.59
N LYS A 64 13.73 -1.32 -9.35
CA LYS A 64 13.57 0.03 -8.82
C LYS A 64 12.34 0.11 -7.94
N LEU A 65 11.22 -0.51 -8.37
CA LEU A 65 10.00 -0.59 -7.54
C LEU A 65 10.23 -1.39 -6.25
N LYS A 66 10.94 -2.52 -6.34
CA LYS A 66 11.32 -3.31 -5.16
C LYS A 66 12.14 -2.48 -4.17
N CYS A 67 13.17 -1.80 -4.67
CA CYS A 67 14.03 -0.99 -3.80
C CYS A 67 13.35 0.30 -3.33
N TYR A 68 12.34 0.80 -4.05
CA TYR A 68 11.49 1.88 -3.59
C TYR A 68 10.74 1.48 -2.31
N MET A 69 10.09 0.32 -2.32
CA MET A 69 9.40 -0.22 -1.14
C MET A 69 10.35 -0.40 0.05
N PHE A 70 11.56 -0.91 -0.17
CA PHE A 70 12.55 -1.01 0.90
C PHE A 70 13.03 0.36 1.40
N CYS A 71 13.28 1.30 0.49
CA CYS A 71 13.68 2.68 0.83
C CYS A 71 12.66 3.36 1.74
N LEU A 72 11.36 3.17 1.51
CA LEU A 72 10.33 3.72 2.39
C LEU A 72 10.48 3.27 3.84
N LEU A 73 10.83 1.99 4.06
CA LEU A 73 11.05 1.44 5.40
C LEU A 73 12.34 2.01 6.02
N GLU A 74 13.39 2.16 5.20
CA GLU A 74 14.68 2.72 5.62
C GLU A 74 14.57 4.19 6.03
N GLU A 75 13.94 5.03 5.20
CA GLU A 75 13.73 6.46 5.52
C GLU A 75 12.77 6.66 6.70
N ALA A 76 11.82 5.74 6.89
CA ALA A 76 10.96 5.72 8.08
C ALA A 76 11.68 5.24 9.36
N SER A 77 12.98 4.93 9.29
CA SER A 77 13.77 4.39 10.41
C SER A 77 13.19 3.09 10.99
N LEU A 78 12.60 2.25 10.13
CA LEU A 78 12.03 0.95 10.48
C LEU A 78 12.98 -0.21 10.17
N VAL A 79 14.19 0.09 9.73
CA VAL A 79 15.18 -0.90 9.32
C VAL A 79 16.44 -0.74 10.14
N ASP A 80 16.97 -1.85 10.64
CA ASP A 80 18.23 -1.88 11.38
C ASP A 80 19.47 -1.89 10.48
N ASP A 81 20.66 -1.85 11.09
CA ASP A 81 21.95 -1.85 10.38
C ASP A 81 22.18 -3.12 9.54
N GLU A 82 21.45 -4.21 9.80
CA GLU A 82 21.52 -5.47 9.06
C GLU A 82 20.48 -5.53 7.92
N GLY A 83 19.67 -4.49 7.75
CA GLY A 83 18.62 -4.43 6.74
C GLY A 83 17.35 -5.19 7.12
N VAL A 84 17.17 -5.52 8.40
CA VAL A 84 15.99 -6.22 8.93
C VAL A 84 14.94 -5.20 9.36
N VAL A 85 13.69 -5.45 8.98
CA VAL A 85 12.56 -4.57 9.28
C VAL A 85 12.03 -4.86 10.69
N ASP A 86 11.90 -3.82 11.51
CA ASP A 86 11.22 -3.90 12.81
C ASP A 86 9.70 -3.73 12.62
N TYR A 87 9.02 -4.85 12.38
CA TYR A 87 7.57 -4.88 12.21
C TYR A 87 6.79 -4.51 13.48
N ASP A 88 7.37 -4.69 14.66
CA ASP A 88 6.69 -4.37 15.91
C ASP A 88 6.73 -2.85 16.14
N MET A 89 7.86 -2.21 15.85
CA MET A 89 7.96 -0.74 15.76
C MET A 89 7.04 -0.20 14.67
N MET A 90 7.02 -0.79 13.47
CA MET A 90 6.15 -0.38 12.37
C MET A 90 4.68 -0.33 12.79
N VAL A 91 4.17 -1.38 13.45
CA VAL A 91 2.76 -1.39 13.87
C VAL A 91 2.48 -0.44 15.03
N SER A 92 3.48 -0.11 15.85
CA SER A 92 3.33 0.86 16.94
C SER A 92 3.09 2.30 16.46
N LEU A 93 3.45 2.61 15.21
CA LEU A 93 3.21 3.91 14.58
C LEU A 93 1.80 4.05 13.99
N ILE A 94 1.04 2.96 13.92
CA ILE A 94 -0.29 2.96 13.31
C ILE A 94 -1.31 3.59 14.29
N PRO A 95 -2.12 4.57 13.84
CA PRO A 95 -3.20 5.12 14.65
C PRO A 95 -4.17 4.04 15.15
N GLU A 96 -4.68 4.20 16.38
CA GLU A 96 -5.55 3.22 17.05
C GLU A 96 -6.73 2.77 16.18
N GLN A 97 -7.35 3.70 15.44
CA GLN A 97 -8.49 3.43 14.56
C GLN A 97 -8.18 2.45 13.40
N TYR A 98 -6.91 2.29 13.02
CA TYR A 98 -6.46 1.42 11.93
C TYR A 98 -5.62 0.24 12.44
N TYR A 99 -5.22 0.24 13.72
CA TYR A 99 -4.26 -0.70 14.29
C TYR A 99 -4.62 -2.16 14.01
N ASP A 100 -5.83 -2.60 14.35
CA ASP A 100 -6.25 -3.98 14.17
C ASP A 100 -6.24 -4.44 12.71
N ARG A 101 -6.69 -3.57 11.80
CA ARG A 101 -6.79 -3.87 10.36
C ARG A 101 -5.41 -3.99 9.75
N VAL A 102 -4.58 -2.97 9.97
CA VAL A 102 -3.23 -2.90 9.40
C VAL A 102 -2.30 -3.93 10.03
N THR A 103 -2.39 -4.17 11.35
CA THR A 103 -1.58 -5.21 12.01
C THR A 103 -1.91 -6.60 11.46
N LYS A 104 -3.20 -6.93 11.24
CA LYS A 104 -3.58 -8.20 10.60
C LYS A 104 -3.01 -8.33 9.19
N MET A 105 -3.03 -7.25 8.42
CA MET A 105 -2.46 -7.20 7.07
C MET A 105 -0.94 -7.45 7.12
N ILE A 106 -0.19 -6.64 7.88
CA ILE A 106 1.28 -6.72 7.96
C ILE A 106 1.75 -8.04 8.57
N PHE A 107 1.22 -8.43 9.72
CA PHE A 107 1.66 -9.66 10.40
C PHE A 107 1.26 -10.93 9.64
N GLY A 108 0.23 -10.84 8.80
CA GLY A 108 -0.12 -11.90 7.86
C GLY A 108 0.94 -12.12 6.77
N CYS A 109 1.87 -11.19 6.59
CA CYS A 109 2.82 -11.16 5.47
C CYS A 109 4.30 -11.08 5.90
N LYS A 110 4.62 -10.62 7.12
CA LYS A 110 6.00 -10.42 7.59
C LYS A 110 6.89 -11.68 7.53
N HIS A 111 6.28 -12.87 7.52
CA HIS A 111 6.99 -14.14 7.34
C HIS A 111 7.68 -14.29 5.96
N LEU A 112 7.38 -13.42 4.99
CA LEU A 112 8.01 -13.38 3.67
C LEU A 112 9.34 -12.60 3.65
N ASP A 113 9.61 -11.83 4.71
CA ASP A 113 10.88 -11.13 4.92
C ASP A 113 11.93 -12.11 5.45
N THR A 114 12.49 -12.89 4.53
CA THR A 114 13.41 -13.98 4.84
C THR A 114 14.85 -13.63 4.44
N PRO A 115 15.85 -13.82 5.31
CA PRO A 115 17.22 -13.31 5.10
C PRO A 115 17.97 -13.92 3.91
N ASP A 116 17.44 -14.98 3.29
CA ASP A 116 17.99 -15.62 2.09
C ASP A 116 17.75 -14.83 0.79
N LYS A 117 16.90 -13.79 0.83
CA LYS A 117 16.61 -12.92 -0.32
C LYS A 117 17.26 -11.55 -0.17
N ASP A 118 17.48 -10.91 -1.32
CA ASP A 118 17.83 -9.50 -1.40
C ASP A 118 16.78 -8.62 -0.69
N LYS A 119 17.24 -7.59 0.02
CA LYS A 119 16.39 -6.72 0.87
C LYS A 119 15.24 -6.05 0.10
N CYS A 120 15.48 -5.65 -1.15
CA CYS A 120 14.44 -5.06 -1.99
C CYS A 120 13.37 -6.10 -2.36
N GLN A 121 13.80 -7.34 -2.65
CA GLN A 121 12.87 -8.44 -2.94
C GLN A 121 11.99 -8.78 -1.73
N ARG A 122 12.57 -8.80 -0.52
CA ARG A 122 11.82 -9.07 0.71
C ARG A 122 10.72 -8.05 0.97
N ALA A 123 11.05 -6.75 0.86
CA ALA A 123 10.07 -5.68 0.99
C ALA A 123 8.94 -5.82 -0.05
N PHE A 124 9.30 -6.11 -1.30
CA PHE A 124 8.32 -6.32 -2.36
C PHE A 124 7.36 -7.49 -2.09
N ASP A 125 7.88 -8.62 -1.62
CA ASP A 125 7.05 -9.79 -1.30
C ASP A 125 6.04 -9.47 -0.18
N VAL A 126 6.48 -8.73 0.84
CA VAL A 126 5.62 -8.29 1.95
C VAL A 126 4.56 -7.30 1.47
N HIS A 127 4.92 -6.30 0.67
CA HIS A 127 3.97 -5.32 0.12
C HIS A 127 2.93 -6.00 -0.79
N LYS A 128 3.35 -6.90 -1.67
CA LYS A 128 2.44 -7.65 -2.55
C LYS A 128 1.48 -8.53 -1.76
N CYS A 129 1.98 -9.27 -0.77
CA CYS A 129 1.11 -10.03 0.13
C CYS A 129 0.15 -9.12 0.92
N SER A 130 0.59 -7.94 1.35
CA SER A 130 -0.25 -7.01 2.12
C SER A 130 -1.42 -6.51 1.28
N TYR A 131 -1.19 -6.21 -0.01
CA TYR A 131 -2.26 -5.96 -0.96
C TYR A 131 -3.23 -7.14 -1.08
N ASP A 132 -2.72 -8.37 -1.23
CA ASP A 132 -3.58 -9.57 -1.33
C ASP A 132 -4.43 -9.81 -0.08
N LYS A 133 -3.99 -9.32 1.10
CA LYS A 133 -4.75 -9.42 2.36
C LYS A 133 -5.87 -8.40 2.47
N ASP A 134 -5.65 -7.17 2.00
CA ASP A 134 -6.61 -6.08 2.11
C ASP A 134 -6.45 -5.06 0.96
N PRO A 135 -6.91 -5.41 -0.25
CA PRO A 135 -6.71 -4.58 -1.44
C PRO A 135 -7.50 -3.26 -1.40
N ASP A 136 -8.52 -3.18 -0.54
CA ASP A 136 -9.36 -2.00 -0.36
C ASP A 136 -8.69 -0.94 0.54
N PHE A 137 -7.77 -1.36 1.42
CA PHE A 137 -7.04 -0.49 2.35
C PHE A 137 -5.57 -0.30 2.01
N TYR A 138 -4.97 -1.26 1.29
CA TYR A 138 -3.58 -1.15 0.88
C TYR A 138 -3.35 0.10 0.03
N PHE A 139 -2.36 0.87 0.43
CA PHE A 139 -1.87 2.01 -0.33
C PHE A 139 -0.35 2.02 -0.33
N LEU A 140 0.23 2.55 -1.40
CA LEU A 140 1.65 2.82 -1.53
C LEU A 140 1.75 4.25 -2.05
N PHE A 141 2.26 5.13 -1.21
CA PHE A 141 2.39 6.55 -1.53
C PHE A 141 3.55 6.79 -2.48
#